data_AF-A0A5N5D0B4-F1
#
_entry.id   AF-A0A5N5D0B4-F1
#
_cell.length_a   1.000
_cell.length_b   1.000
_cell.length_c   1.000
_cell.angle_alpha   90.00
_cell.angle_beta   90.00
_cell.angle_gamma   90.00
#
_symmetry.space_group_name_H-M   'P 1'
#
loop_
_entity.id
_entity.type
_entity.pdbx_description
1 polymer ?
#
loop_
_entity_poly.entity_id
_entity_poly.type
_entity_poly.pdbx_seq_one_letter_code
_entity_poly.pdbx_strand_id
1 'polypeptide(L)'
;MLFFLSLAYIAISIDASGLIRYLAFRVLQWGGDVGHKLFFYLYAFFFGLASFIGNDPIILSGTAFLAYMTRVSSNIKHPRAWIFSQFAVANIASAILVSSNPTNLVLAGAFNIKFIDYTANMIVPVTVTGIVLFPFLLYIIFANESLIPPKIKMHELPPEAKDKKPVNPNIPHAKGMAEEQEDDPENEETGKRLSLEEIMNPFIDKGGAAFGAVIMAATLITLLALDAASSRTGKHAVFWVTLPAAFVMFCWDIAFGWWHREETRYIARKGREEVEHAHSERERKEKDTQEHQDGTTACKPDSAEAISREVQRRSQGRAVDCIHDIEKGENAIEMVPQAADKLQDGQPKDGIQVEEREAKSGSSSEASSGTTLVEQTDEGKLPADIEDLIKHKVTPRPCEQTDKDKRPVEMEEQGKHEVISGLCEQEQGPQTLVSLIADTYRWSQETFPTATAVLGHLPFALVPFAFSMFVLVQALVTKGWVPVFAYGWYHWVSKTSTMGAIGGMGLLSVILCNFAGTNIGATILLSRVIQAWQEIHRAEGVALSNRTFWATVYSMAIGVNYGAFSAAFSASLAGLLWRDILARKHIHAKSLDFARVNLPIIAICMVVGCGVLAGEVYIMRDESPYNSS
;
A
#
# COMPACT_ATOMS: atom_id res chain seq x y z
N MET A 1 15.58 -9.77 11.85
CA MET A 1 14.88 -10.29 10.66
C MET A 1 14.04 -11.52 10.98
N LEU A 2 14.61 -12.70 11.27
CA LEU A 2 13.83 -13.92 11.58
C LEU A 2 12.71 -13.71 12.62
N PHE A 3 13.00 -13.02 13.73
CA PHE A 3 12.01 -12.61 14.74
C PHE A 3 10.78 -11.89 14.16
N PHE A 4 10.98 -10.89 13.30
CA PHE A 4 9.91 -10.10 12.67
C PHE A 4 9.08 -10.94 11.69
N LEU A 5 9.74 -11.73 10.83
CA LEU A 5 9.02 -12.63 9.92
C LEU A 5 8.22 -13.69 10.68
N SER A 6 8.72 -14.15 11.83
CA SER A 6 8.02 -15.10 12.69
C SER A 6 6.75 -14.48 13.31
N LEU A 7 6.87 -13.31 13.96
CA LEU A 7 5.71 -12.64 14.57
C LEU A 7 4.72 -12.13 13.52
N ALA A 8 5.20 -11.68 12.35
CA ALA A 8 4.35 -11.31 11.23
C ALA A 8 3.57 -12.51 10.69
N TYR A 9 4.18 -13.69 10.57
CA TYR A 9 3.47 -14.91 10.15
C TYR A 9 2.32 -15.23 11.12
N ILE A 10 2.61 -15.27 12.42
CA ILE A 10 1.62 -15.58 13.45
C ILE A 10 0.49 -14.53 13.46
N ALA A 11 0.82 -13.23 13.35
CA ALA A 11 -0.18 -12.16 13.33
C ALA A 11 -1.06 -12.17 12.07
N ILE A 12 -0.48 -12.39 10.90
CA ILE A 12 -1.22 -12.40 9.62
C ILE A 12 -2.07 -13.67 9.49
N SER A 13 -1.60 -14.82 9.99
CA SER A 13 -2.43 -16.05 9.99
C SER A 13 -3.64 -15.93 10.94
N ILE A 14 -3.50 -15.20 12.06
CA ILE A 14 -4.66 -14.84 12.90
C ILE A 14 -5.65 -13.92 12.16
N ASP A 15 -5.21 -12.96 11.33
CA ASP A 15 -6.14 -12.17 10.49
C ASP A 15 -6.81 -13.05 9.42
N ALA A 16 -6.04 -13.93 8.76
CA ALA A 16 -6.53 -14.86 7.74
C ALA A 16 -7.59 -15.84 8.31
N SER A 17 -7.50 -16.23 9.59
CA SER A 17 -8.54 -17.00 10.28
C SER A 17 -9.88 -16.28 10.42
N GLY A 18 -9.93 -14.96 10.17
CA GLY A 18 -11.11 -14.10 10.30
C GLY A 18 -11.37 -13.55 11.69
N LEU A 19 -10.59 -13.96 12.71
CA LEU A 19 -10.76 -13.56 14.10
C LEU A 19 -10.81 -12.04 14.30
N ILE A 20 -9.97 -11.28 13.58
CA ILE A 20 -9.88 -9.81 13.72
C ILE A 20 -11.19 -9.12 13.29
N ARG A 21 -11.85 -9.61 12.24
CA ARG A 21 -13.13 -9.09 11.74
C ARG A 21 -14.25 -9.35 12.75
N TYR A 22 -14.29 -10.57 13.27
CA TYR A 22 -15.22 -10.97 14.34
C TYR A 22 -15.04 -10.12 15.60
N LEU A 23 -13.81 -9.86 16.01
CA LEU A 23 -13.50 -8.99 17.15
C LEU A 23 -13.91 -7.53 16.87
N ALA A 24 -13.68 -7.00 15.67
CA ALA A 24 -14.07 -5.63 15.32
C ALA A 24 -15.59 -5.40 15.47
N PHE A 25 -16.40 -6.34 14.98
CA PHE A 25 -17.86 -6.30 15.15
C PHE A 25 -18.28 -6.47 16.61
N ARG A 26 -17.74 -7.47 17.33
CA ARG A 26 -18.11 -7.78 18.72
C ARG A 26 -17.70 -6.68 19.71
N VAL A 27 -16.55 -6.04 19.53
CA VAL A 27 -16.13 -4.88 20.33
C VAL A 27 -17.06 -3.69 20.10
N LEU A 28 -17.50 -3.46 18.86
CA LEU A 28 -18.44 -2.38 18.55
C LEU A 28 -19.83 -2.64 19.14
N GLN A 29 -20.29 -3.90 19.19
CA GLN A 29 -21.53 -4.30 19.88
C GLN A 29 -21.49 -4.05 21.39
N TRP A 30 -20.30 -4.09 22.01
CA TRP A 30 -20.14 -3.94 23.47
C TRP A 30 -19.76 -2.51 23.90
N GLY A 31 -19.05 -1.76 23.06
CA GLY A 31 -18.55 -0.41 23.39
C GLY A 31 -19.18 0.74 22.61
N GLY A 32 -19.96 0.46 21.56
CA GLY A 32 -20.47 1.48 20.64
C GLY A 32 -21.36 2.56 21.27
N ASP A 33 -22.03 2.25 22.40
CA ASP A 33 -22.90 3.18 23.12
C ASP A 33 -22.22 4.48 23.59
N VAL A 34 -20.91 4.44 23.88
CA VAL A 34 -20.14 5.61 24.33
C VAL A 34 -18.80 5.66 23.59
N GLY A 35 -18.80 6.24 22.38
CA GLY A 35 -17.67 6.23 21.45
C GLY A 35 -16.39 6.83 22.03
N HIS A 36 -16.49 7.86 22.87
CA HIS A 36 -15.34 8.43 23.59
C HIS A 36 -14.71 7.43 24.60
N LYS A 37 -15.52 6.60 25.28
CA LYS A 37 -15.00 5.54 26.16
C LYS A 37 -14.40 4.41 25.34
N LEU A 38 -15.00 4.01 24.22
CA LEU A 38 -14.40 3.03 23.31
C LEU A 38 -13.06 3.51 22.76
N PHE A 39 -12.95 4.79 22.37
CA PHE A 39 -11.69 5.41 21.94
C PHE A 39 -10.63 5.36 23.05
N PHE A 40 -10.98 5.68 24.30
CA PHE A 40 -10.08 5.51 25.44
C PHE A 40 -9.66 4.05 25.67
N TYR A 41 -10.61 3.11 25.68
CA TYR A 41 -10.31 1.69 25.92
C TYR A 41 -9.43 1.10 24.82
N LEU A 42 -9.67 1.42 23.55
CA LEU A 42 -8.82 0.97 22.45
C LEU A 42 -7.44 1.65 22.47
N TYR A 43 -7.36 2.95 22.82
CA TYR A 43 -6.07 3.63 23.00
C TYR A 43 -5.24 3.01 24.12
N ALA A 44 -5.84 2.78 25.30
CA ALA A 44 -5.18 2.17 26.44
C ALA A 44 -4.80 0.70 26.17
N PHE A 45 -5.65 -0.05 25.46
CA PHE A 45 -5.37 -1.40 24.98
C PHE A 45 -4.16 -1.41 24.04
N PHE A 46 -4.15 -0.58 22.99
CA PHE A 46 -3.03 -0.53 22.04
C PHE A 46 -1.74 0.00 22.68
N PHE A 47 -1.80 0.95 23.62
CA PHE A 47 -0.65 1.37 24.43
C PHE A 47 -0.08 0.19 25.21
N GLY A 48 -0.87 -0.37 26.14
CA GLY A 48 -0.40 -1.44 27.03
C GLY A 48 0.06 -2.67 26.25
N LEU A 49 -0.63 -3.03 25.17
CA LEU A 49 -0.29 -4.18 24.37
C LEU A 49 1.00 -3.96 23.55
N ALA A 50 1.20 -2.79 22.94
CA ALA A 50 2.45 -2.49 22.23
C ALA A 50 3.66 -2.29 23.16
N SER A 51 3.46 -1.90 24.43
CA SER A 51 4.52 -1.86 25.45
C SER A 51 5.12 -3.22 25.78
N PHE A 52 4.39 -4.31 25.52
CA PHE A 52 4.84 -5.69 25.78
C PHE A 52 5.12 -6.48 24.49
N ILE A 53 4.25 -6.35 23.48
CA ILE A 53 4.33 -7.09 22.20
C ILE A 53 5.28 -6.41 21.21
N GLY A 54 5.43 -5.09 21.28
CA GLY A 54 6.06 -4.27 20.25
C GLY A 54 5.08 -3.64 19.26
N ASN A 55 5.61 -2.74 18.44
CA ASN A 55 4.82 -1.95 17.48
C ASN A 55 4.29 -2.79 16.32
N ASP A 56 5.14 -3.63 15.69
CA ASP A 56 4.84 -4.25 14.41
C ASP A 56 3.58 -5.16 14.44
N PRO A 57 3.40 -6.12 15.37
CA PRO A 57 2.22 -7.00 15.36
C PRO A 57 0.92 -6.23 15.65
N ILE A 58 1.03 -5.12 16.39
CA ILE A 58 -0.11 -4.28 16.78
C ILE A 58 -0.50 -3.32 15.65
N ILE A 59 0.46 -2.90 14.82
CA ILE A 59 0.18 -2.15 13.60
C ILE A 59 -0.39 -3.09 12.51
N LEU A 60 0.10 -4.32 12.37
CA LEU A 60 -0.50 -5.32 11.47
C LEU A 60 -1.98 -5.61 11.83
N SER A 61 -2.22 -6.07 13.07
CA SER A 61 -3.57 -6.49 13.51
C SER A 61 -4.51 -5.32 13.82
N GLY A 62 -4.02 -4.28 14.50
CA GLY A 62 -4.80 -3.13 14.95
C GLY A 62 -5.24 -2.20 13.81
N THR A 63 -4.43 -2.03 12.76
CA THR A 63 -4.83 -1.25 11.58
C THR A 63 -5.99 -1.93 10.84
N ALA A 64 -5.90 -3.25 10.65
CA ALA A 64 -6.99 -4.04 10.04
C ALA A 64 -8.25 -4.00 10.90
N PHE A 65 -8.15 -4.28 12.21
CA PHE A 65 -9.24 -4.20 13.18
C PHE A 65 -9.98 -2.86 13.10
N LEU A 66 -9.25 -1.74 13.13
CA LEU A 66 -9.84 -0.40 13.12
C LEU A 66 -10.44 -0.05 11.75
N ALA A 67 -9.83 -0.47 10.65
CA ALA A 67 -10.41 -0.30 9.31
C ALA A 67 -11.76 -1.04 9.18
N TYR A 68 -11.86 -2.28 9.67
CA TYR A 68 -13.12 -3.02 9.72
C TYR A 68 -14.16 -2.33 10.64
N MET A 69 -13.78 -2.01 11.88
CA MET A 69 -14.68 -1.38 12.87
C MET A 69 -15.26 -0.04 12.39
N THR A 70 -14.41 0.79 11.76
CA THR A 70 -14.85 2.09 11.24
C THR A 70 -15.67 1.99 9.96
N ARG A 71 -15.43 0.99 9.08
CA ARG A 71 -16.26 0.73 7.89
C ARG A 71 -17.67 0.23 8.24
N VAL A 72 -17.82 -0.53 9.33
CA VAL A 72 -19.13 -0.93 9.88
C VAL A 72 -19.89 0.26 10.51
N SER A 73 -19.19 1.33 10.90
CA SER A 73 -19.77 2.46 11.65
C SER A 73 -20.39 3.52 10.72
N SER A 74 -21.71 3.65 10.73
CA SER A 74 -22.46 4.54 9.82
C SER A 74 -22.33 6.04 10.11
N ASN A 75 -21.79 6.43 11.28
CA ASN A 75 -21.56 7.83 11.65
C ASN A 75 -20.09 8.23 11.87
N ILE A 76 -19.12 7.39 11.45
CA ILE A 76 -17.69 7.76 11.42
C ILE A 76 -17.34 8.13 9.97
N LYS A 77 -17.25 9.42 9.65
CA LYS A 77 -17.04 9.88 8.27
C LYS A 77 -15.66 9.53 7.73
N HIS A 78 -14.64 9.58 8.57
CA HIS A 78 -13.26 9.23 8.20
C HIS A 78 -12.56 8.48 9.34
N PRO A 79 -11.89 7.35 9.07
CA PRO A 79 -11.27 6.51 10.11
C PRO A 79 -10.00 7.11 10.72
N ARG A 80 -9.56 8.28 10.22
CA ARG A 80 -8.28 8.93 10.55
C ARG A 80 -7.98 9.00 12.04
N ALA A 81 -8.95 9.37 12.88
CA ALA A 81 -8.71 9.56 14.31
C ALA A 81 -8.24 8.27 14.99
N TRP A 82 -8.98 7.18 14.76
CA TRP A 82 -8.69 5.86 15.32
C TRP A 82 -7.35 5.32 14.82
N ILE A 83 -7.15 5.35 13.49
CA ILE A 83 -6.02 4.66 12.86
C ILE A 83 -4.70 5.42 13.04
N PHE A 84 -4.69 6.75 13.02
CA PHE A 84 -3.49 7.54 13.35
C PHE A 84 -3.17 7.47 14.86
N SER A 85 -4.18 7.46 15.73
CA SER A 85 -3.94 7.31 17.18
C SER A 85 -3.34 5.94 17.51
N GLN A 86 -3.82 4.87 16.87
CA GLN A 86 -3.24 3.52 17.00
C GLN A 86 -1.79 3.49 16.50
N PHE A 87 -1.51 4.07 15.35
CA PHE A 87 -0.17 4.09 14.76
C PHE A 87 0.83 4.89 15.61
N ALA A 88 0.43 6.06 16.11
CA ALA A 88 1.26 6.84 17.03
C ALA A 88 1.48 6.09 18.36
N VAL A 89 0.40 5.62 19.00
CA VAL A 89 0.50 5.00 20.35
C VAL A 89 1.30 3.70 20.33
N ALA A 90 1.20 2.89 19.28
CA ALA A 90 1.96 1.64 19.16
C ALA A 90 3.47 1.89 19.02
N ASN A 91 3.89 2.89 18.24
CA ASN A 91 5.30 3.26 18.13
C ASN A 91 5.83 3.91 19.41
N ILE A 92 5.05 4.77 20.09
CA ILE A 92 5.40 5.35 21.40
C ILE A 92 5.61 4.26 22.43
N ALA A 93 4.61 3.40 22.64
CA ALA A 93 4.62 2.35 23.65
C ALA A 93 5.76 1.34 23.45
N SER A 94 6.10 1.00 22.20
CA SER A 94 7.22 0.09 21.89
C SER A 94 8.60 0.57 22.36
N ALA A 95 8.74 1.83 22.77
CA ALA A 95 9.96 2.39 23.36
C ALA A 95 10.24 1.93 24.80
N ILE A 96 9.30 1.27 25.49
CA ILE A 96 9.47 0.89 26.90
C ILE A 96 10.45 -0.29 27.07
N LEU A 97 10.24 -1.40 26.36
CA LEU A 97 11.08 -2.60 26.47
C LEU A 97 12.09 -2.69 25.32
N VAL A 98 13.25 -3.31 25.58
CA VAL A 98 14.26 -3.55 24.54
C VAL A 98 13.74 -4.53 23.49
N SER A 99 13.06 -5.59 23.90
CA SER A 99 12.51 -6.62 23.01
C SER A 99 11.35 -6.14 22.12
N SER A 100 10.69 -5.03 22.47
CA SER A 100 9.51 -4.50 21.78
C SER A 100 9.79 -3.68 20.51
N ASN A 101 11.03 -3.27 20.22
CA ASN A 101 11.36 -2.60 18.95
C ASN A 101 12.77 -2.97 18.45
N PRO A 102 12.98 -3.25 17.14
CA PRO A 102 14.32 -3.47 16.58
C PRO A 102 15.30 -2.31 16.84
N THR A 103 14.84 -1.07 16.91
CA THR A 103 15.68 0.09 17.26
C THR A 103 16.28 -0.08 18.65
N ASN A 104 15.48 -0.49 19.63
CA ASN A 104 15.90 -0.65 21.02
C ASN A 104 16.93 -1.78 21.15
N LEU A 105 16.75 -2.90 20.45
CA LEU A 105 17.74 -3.99 20.37
C LEU A 105 19.08 -3.52 19.79
N VAL A 106 19.06 -2.70 18.73
CA VAL A 106 20.29 -2.13 18.14
C VAL A 106 20.96 -1.16 19.12
N LEU A 107 20.20 -0.28 19.75
CA LEU A 107 20.69 0.73 20.70
C LEU A 107 21.28 0.09 21.97
N ALA A 108 20.54 -0.82 22.60
CA ALA A 108 21.00 -1.57 23.77
C ALA A 108 22.23 -2.45 23.42
N GLY A 109 22.28 -3.00 22.21
CA GLY A 109 23.46 -3.71 21.70
C GLY A 109 24.68 -2.79 21.52
N ALA A 110 24.49 -1.58 20.98
CA ALA A 110 25.57 -0.63 20.68
C ALA A 110 26.24 -0.02 21.92
N PHE A 111 25.50 0.13 23.03
CA PHE A 111 26.03 0.64 24.31
C PHE A 111 26.06 -0.44 25.42
N ASN A 112 25.82 -1.71 25.08
CA ASN A 112 25.80 -2.86 25.97
C ASN A 112 24.88 -2.69 27.22
N ILE A 113 23.76 -1.99 27.06
CA ILE A 113 22.79 -1.69 28.11
C ILE A 113 22.03 -2.97 28.48
N LYS A 114 21.84 -3.24 29.78
CA LYS A 114 20.93 -4.32 30.22
C LYS A 114 19.48 -3.92 29.97
N PHE A 115 18.62 -4.89 29.67
CA PHE A 115 17.23 -4.60 29.31
C PHE A 115 16.44 -3.96 30.46
N ILE A 116 16.72 -4.37 31.70
CA ILE A 116 16.16 -3.73 32.91
C ILE A 116 16.63 -2.28 33.09
N ASP A 117 17.93 -2.02 32.90
CA ASP A 117 18.54 -0.68 33.04
C ASP A 117 18.00 0.28 31.95
N TYR A 118 17.76 -0.22 30.73
CA TYR A 118 17.06 0.50 29.66
C TYR A 118 15.61 0.80 30.03
N THR A 119 14.83 -0.23 30.37
CA THR A 119 13.40 -0.13 30.67
C THR A 119 13.13 0.86 31.81
N ALA A 120 13.95 0.82 32.87
CA ALA A 120 13.82 1.70 34.02
C ALA A 120 13.95 3.20 33.67
N ASN A 121 14.78 3.55 32.68
CA ASN A 121 15.01 4.94 32.24
C ASN A 121 14.08 5.38 31.08
N MET A 122 13.27 4.45 30.55
CA MET A 122 12.38 4.69 29.41
C MET A 122 10.89 4.65 29.79
N ILE A 123 10.52 3.84 30.78
CA ILE A 123 9.12 3.64 31.17
C ILE A 123 8.43 4.94 31.61
N VAL A 124 9.12 5.82 32.34
CA VAL A 124 8.54 7.08 32.84
C VAL A 124 8.28 8.10 31.72
N PRO A 125 9.26 8.54 30.89
CA PRO A 125 8.99 9.50 29.82
C PRO A 125 8.00 8.97 28.79
N VAL A 126 8.02 7.68 28.49
CA VAL A 126 7.08 7.07 27.52
C VAL A 126 5.66 6.98 28.09
N THR A 127 5.50 6.57 29.36
CA THR A 127 4.17 6.50 29.99
C THR A 127 3.55 7.88 30.18
N VAL A 128 4.32 8.88 30.61
CA VAL A 128 3.82 10.27 30.71
C VAL A 128 3.47 10.82 29.32
N THR A 129 4.26 10.51 28.28
CA THR A 129 3.91 10.87 26.90
C THR A 129 2.57 10.26 26.47
N GLY A 130 2.35 8.96 26.71
CA GLY A 130 1.09 8.30 26.37
C GLY A 130 -0.12 8.89 27.11
N ILE A 131 0.04 9.21 28.40
CA ILE A 131 -1.02 9.83 29.22
C ILE A 131 -1.37 11.24 28.72
N VAL A 132 -0.36 12.07 28.41
CA VAL A 132 -0.59 13.45 27.94
C VAL A 132 -1.08 13.48 26.49
N LEU A 133 -0.68 12.52 25.65
CA LEU A 133 -1.10 12.45 24.26
C LEU A 133 -2.60 12.12 24.12
N PHE A 134 -3.17 11.25 24.96
CA PHE A 134 -4.58 10.87 24.86
C PHE A 134 -5.56 12.07 24.80
N PRO A 135 -5.58 13.02 25.77
CA PRO A 135 -6.46 14.18 25.70
C PRO A 135 -6.09 15.14 24.57
N PHE A 136 -4.82 15.20 24.15
CA PHE A 136 -4.40 16.03 23.01
C PHE A 136 -4.96 15.49 21.67
N LEU A 137 -4.96 14.16 21.50
CA LEU A 137 -5.61 13.51 20.36
C LEU A 137 -7.12 13.74 20.39
N LEU A 138 -7.78 13.50 21.53
CA LEU A 138 -9.23 13.56 21.65
C LEU A 138 -9.80 14.99 21.54
N TYR A 139 -9.21 15.96 22.23
CA TYR A 139 -9.77 17.31 22.40
C TYR A 139 -9.11 18.41 21.57
N ILE A 140 -7.99 18.13 20.89
CA ILE A 140 -7.30 19.13 20.05
C ILE A 140 -7.16 18.65 18.60
N ILE A 141 -6.57 17.48 18.34
CA ILE A 141 -6.33 17.02 16.96
C ILE A 141 -7.60 16.43 16.31
N PHE A 142 -8.35 15.61 17.05
CA PHE A 142 -9.53 14.89 16.56
C PHE A 142 -10.84 15.34 17.21
N ALA A 143 -10.88 16.57 17.74
CA ALA A 143 -12.01 17.21 18.42
C ALA A 143 -13.33 17.34 17.60
N ASN A 144 -13.35 16.85 16.36
CA ASN A 144 -14.52 16.89 15.48
C ASN A 144 -15.33 15.59 15.64
N GLU A 145 -16.59 15.71 16.08
CA GLU A 145 -17.49 14.59 16.37
C GLU A 145 -17.69 13.61 15.20
N SER A 146 -17.50 14.05 13.94
CA SER A 146 -17.57 13.14 12.76
C SER A 146 -16.43 12.10 12.68
N LEU A 147 -15.46 12.18 13.59
CA LEU A 147 -14.33 11.25 13.71
C LEU A 147 -14.45 10.35 14.94
N ILE A 148 -14.83 10.91 16.09
CA ILE A 148 -15.03 10.22 17.37
C ILE A 148 -16.42 10.63 17.90
N PRO A 149 -17.52 10.08 17.37
CA PRO A 149 -18.85 10.48 17.79
C PRO A 149 -19.13 10.07 19.25
N PRO A 150 -20.03 10.77 19.96
CA PRO A 150 -20.35 10.46 21.35
C PRO A 150 -21.00 9.08 21.52
N LYS A 151 -21.81 8.64 20.54
CA LYS A 151 -22.29 7.27 20.37
C LYS A 151 -22.05 6.84 18.92
N ILE A 152 -21.56 5.63 18.72
CA ILE A 152 -21.33 5.06 17.39
C ILE A 152 -22.59 4.30 16.95
N LYS A 153 -23.01 4.52 15.71
CA LYS A 153 -24.08 3.77 15.04
C LYS A 153 -23.45 2.77 14.08
N MET A 154 -24.02 1.58 13.99
CA MET A 154 -23.66 0.61 12.94
C MET A 154 -24.49 0.88 11.68
N HIS A 155 -24.11 0.25 10.57
CA HIS A 155 -25.05 -0.10 9.52
C HIS A 155 -25.88 -1.32 9.96
N GLU A 156 -26.99 -1.59 9.28
CA GLU A 156 -27.80 -2.80 9.49
C GLU A 156 -27.86 -3.61 8.19
N LEU A 157 -27.52 -4.89 8.24
CA LEU A 157 -27.67 -5.77 7.08
C LEU A 157 -29.15 -6.14 6.85
N PRO A 158 -29.58 -6.30 5.58
CA PRO A 158 -30.80 -7.02 5.23
C PRO A 158 -30.84 -8.43 5.86
N PRO A 159 -32.01 -9.03 6.10
CA PRO A 159 -32.12 -10.37 6.67
C PRO A 159 -31.39 -11.42 5.80
N GLU A 160 -31.60 -11.38 4.48
CA GLU A 160 -30.99 -12.31 3.51
C GLU A 160 -29.45 -12.36 3.58
N ALA A 161 -28.81 -11.22 3.86
CA ALA A 161 -27.36 -11.09 4.01
C ALA A 161 -26.83 -11.63 5.36
N LYS A 162 -27.70 -11.74 6.38
CA LYS A 162 -27.36 -12.33 7.69
C LYS A 162 -27.42 -13.85 7.68
N ASP A 163 -28.33 -14.44 6.90
CA ASP A 163 -28.57 -15.89 6.87
C ASP A 163 -27.65 -16.65 5.88
N LYS A 164 -26.93 -15.92 5.02
CA LYS A 164 -25.94 -16.45 4.08
C LYS A 164 -24.74 -17.10 4.81
N LYS A 165 -24.32 -18.32 4.42
CA LYS A 165 -23.11 -18.96 4.96
C LYS A 165 -21.88 -18.10 4.59
N PRO A 166 -21.07 -17.63 5.55
CA PRO A 166 -19.87 -16.86 5.23
C PRO A 166 -18.81 -17.77 4.58
N VAL A 167 -18.16 -17.26 3.53
CA VAL A 167 -17.15 -17.96 2.73
C VAL A 167 -15.75 -17.47 3.11
N ASN A 168 -14.74 -18.36 3.04
CA ASN A 168 -13.37 -18.02 3.38
C ASN A 168 -12.78 -17.03 2.34
N PRO A 169 -12.42 -15.79 2.74
CA PRO A 169 -11.95 -14.74 1.84
C PRO A 169 -10.53 -14.95 1.31
N ASN A 170 -9.82 -15.97 1.80
CA ASN A 170 -8.47 -16.32 1.33
C ASN A 170 -8.49 -17.33 0.16
N ILE A 171 -9.68 -17.83 -0.23
CA ILE A 171 -9.86 -18.69 -1.40
C ILE A 171 -10.00 -17.79 -2.65
N PRO A 172 -9.29 -18.03 -3.75
CA PRO A 172 -9.43 -17.23 -4.97
C PRO A 172 -10.82 -17.41 -5.62
N HIS A 173 -11.42 -16.33 -6.11
CA HIS A 173 -12.75 -16.29 -6.73
C HIS A 173 -13.92 -16.71 -5.82
N ALA A 174 -13.73 -16.69 -4.50
CA ALA A 174 -14.69 -17.17 -3.51
C ALA A 174 -16.10 -16.54 -3.57
N LYS A 175 -16.24 -15.35 -4.16
CA LYS A 175 -17.51 -14.62 -4.33
C LYS A 175 -18.08 -14.68 -5.75
N GLY A 176 -17.36 -15.27 -6.72
CA GLY A 176 -17.76 -15.31 -8.13
C GLY A 176 -18.06 -13.91 -8.69
N MET A 177 -19.24 -13.76 -9.31
CA MET A 177 -19.82 -12.48 -9.78
C MET A 177 -19.69 -11.30 -8.79
N ALA A 178 -19.69 -11.55 -7.48
CA ALA A 178 -19.64 -10.50 -6.46
C ALA A 178 -18.21 -10.00 -6.14
N GLU A 179 -17.15 -10.62 -6.69
CA GLU A 179 -15.82 -10.00 -6.74
C GLU A 179 -15.75 -8.95 -7.86
N GLU A 180 -16.24 -9.26 -9.07
CA GLU A 180 -16.29 -8.30 -10.19
C GLU A 180 -17.10 -7.04 -9.85
N GLN A 181 -18.21 -7.18 -9.10
CA GLN A 181 -19.04 -6.06 -8.65
C GLN A 181 -18.46 -5.27 -7.47
N GLU A 182 -17.33 -5.71 -6.90
CA GLU A 182 -16.58 -4.97 -5.88
C GLU A 182 -15.44 -4.14 -6.48
N ASP A 183 -14.83 -4.61 -7.58
CA ASP A 183 -13.81 -3.88 -8.35
C ASP A 183 -14.39 -2.97 -9.46
N ASP A 184 -15.66 -3.11 -9.83
CA ASP A 184 -16.35 -2.28 -10.84
C ASP A 184 -16.46 -0.79 -10.40
N PRO A 185 -15.79 0.15 -11.09
CA PRO A 185 -15.80 1.57 -10.73
C PRO A 185 -17.13 2.28 -11.03
N GLU A 186 -18.00 1.72 -11.88
CA GLU A 186 -19.32 2.32 -12.16
C GLU A 186 -20.33 2.04 -11.03
N ASN A 187 -20.07 1.03 -10.20
CA ASN A 187 -21.03 0.47 -9.25
C ASN A 187 -20.58 0.57 -7.77
N GLU A 188 -19.90 1.67 -7.43
CA GLU A 188 -19.18 1.86 -6.15
C GLU A 188 -20.07 1.67 -4.89
N GLU A 189 -21.38 1.90 -4.95
CA GLU A 189 -22.31 1.58 -3.84
C GLU A 189 -22.46 0.07 -3.62
N THR A 190 -22.49 -0.73 -4.67
CA THR A 190 -22.71 -2.19 -4.59
C THR A 190 -21.48 -2.88 -3.99
N GLY A 191 -20.27 -2.54 -4.46
CA GLY A 191 -19.03 -2.99 -3.83
C GLY A 191 -18.92 -2.58 -2.36
N LYS A 192 -19.34 -1.36 -2.00
CA LYS A 192 -19.42 -0.91 -0.59
C LYS A 192 -20.40 -1.73 0.26
N ARG A 193 -21.49 -2.26 -0.31
CA ARG A 193 -22.44 -3.15 0.40
C ARG A 193 -21.90 -4.58 0.54
N LEU A 194 -21.35 -5.16 -0.51
CA LEU A 194 -20.77 -6.52 -0.51
C LEU A 194 -19.61 -6.64 0.50
N SER A 195 -18.71 -5.65 0.49
CA SER A 195 -17.62 -5.54 1.47
C SER A 195 -18.08 -5.24 2.90
N LEU A 196 -19.25 -4.62 3.11
CA LEU A 196 -19.84 -4.42 4.44
C LEU A 196 -20.46 -5.72 4.96
N GLU A 197 -21.15 -6.47 4.10
CA GLU A 197 -21.67 -7.81 4.39
C GLU A 197 -20.56 -8.75 4.86
N GLU A 198 -19.41 -8.79 4.17
CA GLU A 198 -18.24 -9.60 4.54
C GLU A 198 -17.66 -9.28 5.94
N ILE A 199 -17.83 -8.04 6.43
CA ILE A 199 -17.33 -7.61 7.74
C ILE A 199 -18.38 -7.85 8.85
N MET A 200 -19.66 -7.69 8.53
CA MET A 200 -20.78 -7.87 9.47
C MET A 200 -21.25 -9.32 9.61
N ASN A 201 -21.00 -10.16 8.60
CA ASN A 201 -21.14 -11.62 8.65
C ASN A 201 -19.76 -12.27 8.40
N PRO A 202 -18.81 -12.14 9.34
CA PRO A 202 -17.42 -12.54 9.11
C PRO A 202 -17.25 -14.06 9.12
N PHE A 203 -16.58 -14.58 8.09
CA PHE A 203 -15.99 -15.92 8.15
C PHE A 203 -15.05 -16.02 9.36
N ILE A 204 -15.10 -17.14 10.08
CA ILE A 204 -14.19 -17.43 11.18
C ILE A 204 -13.86 -18.93 11.24
N ASP A 205 -12.60 -19.27 10.96
CA ASP A 205 -12.06 -20.57 11.31
C ASP A 205 -11.81 -20.60 12.82
N LYS A 206 -12.74 -21.21 13.56
CA LYS A 206 -12.67 -21.36 15.02
C LYS A 206 -11.47 -22.21 15.46
N GLY A 207 -10.96 -23.09 14.61
CA GLY A 207 -9.79 -23.94 14.88
C GLY A 207 -8.50 -23.13 14.83
N GLY A 208 -8.15 -22.61 13.67
CA GLY A 208 -6.98 -21.76 13.46
C GLY A 208 -6.99 -20.48 14.30
N ALA A 209 -8.15 -19.85 14.50
CA ALA A 209 -8.26 -18.67 15.38
C ALA A 209 -7.88 -19.00 16.83
N ALA A 210 -8.38 -20.12 17.39
CA ALA A 210 -8.06 -20.54 18.75
C ALA A 210 -6.60 -21.01 18.87
N PHE A 211 -6.13 -21.81 17.92
CA PHE A 211 -4.75 -22.32 17.89
C PHE A 211 -3.72 -21.18 17.76
N GLY A 212 -3.94 -20.25 16.83
CA GLY A 212 -3.12 -19.07 16.63
C GLY A 212 -3.11 -18.13 17.84
N ALA A 213 -4.27 -17.87 18.45
CA ALA A 213 -4.35 -17.06 19.67
C ALA A 213 -3.57 -17.69 20.84
N VAL A 214 -3.63 -19.01 21.01
CA VAL A 214 -2.85 -19.75 22.02
C VAL A 214 -1.35 -19.69 21.72
N ILE A 215 -0.93 -19.91 20.46
CA ILE A 215 0.49 -19.80 20.06
C ILE A 215 1.00 -18.38 20.28
N MET A 216 0.25 -17.35 19.87
CA MET A 216 0.63 -15.96 20.08
C MET A 216 0.76 -15.66 21.59
N ALA A 217 -0.24 -15.98 22.40
CA ALA A 217 -0.17 -15.77 23.86
C ALA A 217 1.03 -16.48 24.51
N ALA A 218 1.25 -17.77 24.20
CA ALA A 218 2.36 -18.55 24.72
C ALA A 218 3.73 -17.99 24.28
N THR A 219 3.86 -17.57 23.02
CA THR A 219 5.05 -16.91 22.47
C THR A 219 5.37 -15.66 23.28
N LEU A 220 4.40 -14.76 23.45
CA LEU A 220 4.58 -13.46 24.10
C LEU A 220 4.86 -13.59 25.60
N ILE A 221 4.16 -14.47 26.30
CA ILE A 221 4.43 -14.78 27.71
C ILE A 221 5.87 -15.33 27.86
N THR A 222 6.31 -16.20 26.95
CA THR A 222 7.68 -16.73 26.96
C THR A 222 8.72 -15.66 26.66
N LEU A 223 8.43 -14.72 25.75
CA LEU A 223 9.30 -13.57 25.48
C LEU A 223 9.46 -12.67 26.71
N LEU A 224 8.35 -12.29 27.36
CA LEU A 224 8.37 -11.48 28.58
C LEU A 224 9.09 -12.20 29.74
N ALA A 225 8.87 -13.50 29.88
CA ALA A 225 9.56 -14.33 30.87
C ALA A 225 11.07 -14.40 30.62
N LEU A 226 11.51 -14.53 29.36
CA LEU A 226 12.92 -14.50 29.00
C LEU A 226 13.55 -13.10 29.15
N ASP A 227 12.82 -12.03 28.87
CA ASP A 227 13.29 -10.65 29.07
C ASP A 227 13.63 -10.42 30.56
N ALA A 228 12.71 -10.79 31.45
CA ALA A 228 12.94 -10.76 32.90
C ALA A 228 14.06 -11.73 33.35
N ALA A 229 14.06 -12.98 32.86
CA ALA A 229 15.01 -14.02 33.28
C ALA A 229 16.45 -13.81 32.76
N SER A 230 16.63 -13.08 31.65
CA SER A 230 17.96 -12.71 31.10
C SER A 230 18.79 -11.85 32.05
N SER A 231 18.20 -11.39 33.16
CA SER A 231 18.90 -10.83 34.31
C SER A 231 19.81 -11.83 35.04
N ARG A 232 19.68 -13.14 34.79
CA ARG A 232 20.41 -14.22 35.49
C ARG A 232 21.09 -15.24 34.55
N THR A 233 20.56 -15.45 33.35
CA THR A 233 21.15 -16.34 32.33
C THR A 233 21.49 -15.56 31.07
N GLY A 234 22.50 -16.02 30.31
CA GLY A 234 23.13 -15.24 29.23
C GLY A 234 22.20 -14.84 28.06
N LYS A 235 22.72 -13.99 27.17
CA LYS A 235 21.98 -13.38 26.05
C LYS A 235 21.35 -14.40 25.09
N HIS A 236 20.13 -14.84 25.38
CA HIS A 236 19.31 -15.64 24.46
C HIS A 236 18.76 -14.76 23.34
N ALA A 237 18.87 -15.20 22.09
CA ALA A 237 18.38 -14.43 20.95
C ALA A 237 16.86 -14.61 20.79
N VAL A 238 16.12 -13.50 20.78
CA VAL A 238 14.64 -13.43 20.82
C VAL A 238 13.94 -14.36 19.79
N PHE A 239 14.56 -14.60 18.64
CA PHE A 239 14.01 -15.48 17.60
C PHE A 239 13.91 -16.97 18.01
N TRP A 240 14.61 -17.41 19.07
CA TRP A 240 14.57 -18.80 19.56
C TRP A 240 13.18 -19.22 20.05
N VAL A 241 12.32 -18.28 20.46
CA VAL A 241 10.93 -18.54 20.81
C VAL A 241 10.02 -18.39 19.59
N THR A 242 10.17 -17.30 18.85
CA THR A 242 9.22 -16.95 17.79
C THR A 242 9.33 -17.87 16.57
N LEU A 243 10.53 -18.33 16.22
CA LEU A 243 10.73 -19.15 15.02
C LEU A 243 10.11 -20.55 15.17
N PRO A 244 10.28 -21.30 16.29
CA PRO A 244 9.52 -22.52 16.53
C PRO A 244 8.01 -22.29 16.58
N ALA A 245 7.55 -21.20 17.22
CA ALA A 245 6.12 -20.87 17.29
C ALA A 245 5.50 -20.64 15.90
N ALA A 246 6.17 -19.86 15.04
CA ALA A 246 5.75 -19.62 13.67
C ALA A 246 5.82 -20.89 12.80
N PHE A 247 6.82 -21.74 13.02
CA PHE A 247 6.93 -23.03 12.33
C PHE A 247 5.79 -23.99 12.70
N VAL A 248 5.44 -24.10 13.99
CA VAL A 248 4.29 -24.90 14.45
C VAL A 248 2.99 -24.37 13.86
N MET A 249 2.80 -23.05 13.78
CA MET A 249 1.64 -22.46 13.14
C MET A 249 1.60 -22.71 11.62
N PHE A 250 2.72 -22.58 10.92
CA PHE A 250 2.85 -22.92 9.51
C PHE A 250 2.53 -24.39 9.21
N CYS A 251 2.97 -25.32 10.07
CA CYS A 251 2.60 -26.73 9.97
C CYS A 251 1.09 -26.96 10.18
N TRP A 252 0.46 -26.21 11.09
CA TRP A 252 -1.00 -26.25 11.27
C TRP A 252 -1.75 -25.71 10.05
N ASP A 253 -1.34 -24.55 9.51
CA ASP A 253 -2.00 -23.92 8.37
C ASP A 253 -1.93 -24.79 7.10
N ILE A 254 -0.82 -25.51 6.91
CA ILE A 254 -0.68 -26.54 5.86
C ILE A 254 -1.58 -27.75 6.16
N ALA A 255 -1.56 -28.31 7.37
CA ALA A 255 -2.34 -29.49 7.71
C ALA A 255 -3.86 -29.23 7.62
N PHE A 256 -4.30 -28.06 8.07
CA PHE A 256 -5.69 -27.62 8.00
C PHE A 256 -6.14 -27.40 6.55
N GLY A 257 -5.31 -26.75 5.72
CA GLY A 257 -5.56 -26.62 4.28
C GLY A 257 -5.65 -27.98 3.57
N TRP A 258 -4.71 -28.89 3.86
CA TRP A 258 -4.72 -30.24 3.30
C TRP A 258 -5.99 -31.03 3.65
N TRP A 259 -6.52 -30.86 4.86
CA TRP A 259 -7.74 -31.51 5.31
C TRP A 259 -9.00 -30.98 4.59
N HIS A 260 -9.07 -29.66 4.36
CA HIS A 260 -10.24 -29.01 3.74
C HIS A 260 -10.12 -28.78 2.23
N ARG A 261 -9.01 -29.24 1.61
CA ARG A 261 -8.63 -29.00 0.21
C ARG A 261 -9.74 -29.26 -0.84
N GLU A 262 -10.68 -30.15 -0.53
CA GLU A 262 -11.78 -30.53 -1.43
C GLU A 262 -12.94 -29.52 -1.39
N GLU A 263 -13.27 -28.96 -0.21
CA GLU A 263 -14.20 -27.82 -0.11
C GLU A 263 -13.55 -26.56 -0.70
N THR A 264 -12.27 -26.30 -0.44
CA THR A 264 -11.60 -25.08 -0.93
C THR A 264 -11.43 -25.06 -2.46
N ARG A 265 -11.02 -26.19 -3.07
CA ARG A 265 -10.94 -26.33 -4.53
C ARG A 265 -12.31 -26.30 -5.20
N TYR A 266 -13.34 -26.86 -4.57
CA TYR A 266 -14.71 -26.77 -5.11
C TYR A 266 -15.20 -25.31 -5.15
N ILE A 267 -15.01 -24.55 -4.07
CA ILE A 267 -15.36 -23.12 -4.00
C ILE A 267 -14.57 -22.33 -5.06
N ALA A 268 -13.25 -22.50 -5.13
CA ALA A 268 -12.40 -21.79 -6.10
C ALA A 268 -12.75 -22.11 -7.56
N ARG A 269 -13.12 -23.37 -7.86
CA ARG A 269 -13.56 -23.76 -9.21
C ARG A 269 -14.91 -23.12 -9.55
N LYS A 270 -15.92 -23.29 -8.69
CA LYS A 270 -17.27 -22.75 -8.93
C LYS A 270 -17.25 -21.22 -9.07
N GLY A 271 -16.41 -20.56 -8.26
CA GLY A 271 -16.17 -19.12 -8.35
C GLY A 271 -15.61 -18.67 -9.70
N ARG A 272 -14.66 -19.43 -10.28
CA ARG A 272 -14.18 -19.19 -11.64
C ARG A 272 -15.24 -19.47 -12.70
N GLU A 273 -15.97 -20.57 -12.58
CA GLU A 273 -17.06 -20.91 -13.52
C GLU A 273 -18.12 -19.78 -13.57
N GLU A 274 -18.42 -19.14 -12.43
CA GLU A 274 -19.30 -17.96 -12.36
C GLU A 274 -18.70 -16.70 -13.00
N VAL A 275 -17.40 -16.44 -12.81
CA VAL A 275 -16.65 -15.31 -13.40
C VAL A 275 -16.47 -15.46 -14.91
N GLU A 276 -16.10 -16.65 -15.38
CA GLU A 276 -15.93 -16.97 -16.80
C GLU A 276 -17.28 -16.89 -17.53
N HIS A 277 -18.37 -17.36 -16.90
CA HIS A 277 -19.73 -17.16 -17.42
C HIS A 277 -20.12 -15.67 -17.46
N ALA A 278 -19.83 -14.91 -16.41
CA ALA A 278 -20.10 -13.47 -16.34
C ALA A 278 -19.39 -12.69 -17.46
N HIS A 279 -18.08 -12.91 -17.65
CA HIS A 279 -17.31 -12.33 -18.75
C HIS A 279 -17.88 -12.73 -20.11
N SER A 280 -18.24 -14.00 -20.31
CA SER A 280 -18.83 -14.45 -21.59
C SER A 280 -20.19 -13.79 -21.87
N GLU A 281 -20.99 -13.49 -20.85
CA GLU A 281 -22.23 -12.72 -21.00
C GLU A 281 -21.97 -11.24 -21.30
N ARG A 282 -20.97 -10.62 -20.65
CA ARG A 282 -20.59 -9.21 -20.93
C ARG A 282 -20.12 -9.07 -22.38
N GLU A 283 -19.19 -9.91 -22.82
CA GLU A 283 -18.70 -9.91 -24.21
C GLU A 283 -19.82 -10.09 -25.23
N ARG A 284 -20.81 -10.94 -24.96
CA ARG A 284 -21.96 -11.14 -25.86
C ARG A 284 -22.83 -9.88 -25.90
N LYS A 285 -23.15 -9.29 -24.75
CA LYS A 285 -23.93 -8.02 -24.68
C LYS A 285 -23.20 -6.86 -25.36
N GLU A 286 -21.88 -6.80 -25.28
CA GLU A 286 -21.06 -5.81 -26.00
C GLU A 286 -21.10 -6.02 -27.52
N LYS A 287 -20.96 -7.27 -27.99
CA LYS A 287 -21.08 -7.64 -29.42
C LYS A 287 -22.48 -7.35 -29.95
N ASP A 288 -23.54 -7.78 -29.24
CA ASP A 288 -24.94 -7.49 -29.57
C ASP A 288 -25.21 -5.97 -29.66
N THR A 289 -24.59 -5.18 -28.78
CA THR A 289 -24.71 -3.71 -28.76
C THR A 289 -23.95 -3.05 -29.93
N GLN A 290 -22.77 -3.56 -30.29
CA GLN A 290 -22.03 -3.10 -31.46
C GLN A 290 -22.78 -3.41 -32.76
N GLU A 291 -23.33 -4.62 -32.91
CA GLU A 291 -24.16 -4.99 -34.06
C GLU A 291 -25.43 -4.12 -34.18
N HIS A 292 -26.04 -3.71 -33.06
CA HIS A 292 -27.13 -2.74 -33.07
C HIS A 292 -26.70 -1.31 -33.47
N GLN A 293 -25.48 -0.87 -33.16
CA GLN A 293 -24.97 0.44 -33.58
C GLN A 293 -24.59 0.48 -35.07
N ASP A 294 -23.91 -0.55 -35.59
CA ASP A 294 -23.62 -0.64 -37.02
C ASP A 294 -24.89 -0.87 -37.85
N GLY A 295 -25.80 -1.73 -37.37
CA GLY A 295 -27.11 -1.96 -38.00
C GLY A 295 -27.98 -0.69 -38.10
N THR A 296 -27.88 0.21 -37.12
CA THR A 296 -28.55 1.52 -37.14
C THR A 296 -27.91 2.49 -38.14
N THR A 297 -26.61 2.37 -38.38
CA THR A 297 -25.87 3.22 -39.33
C THR A 297 -26.14 2.84 -40.79
N ALA A 298 -26.45 1.57 -41.05
CA ALA A 298 -26.71 1.03 -42.38
C ALA A 298 -28.09 1.37 -42.99
N CYS A 299 -29.01 2.01 -42.25
CA CYS A 299 -30.40 2.24 -42.70
C CYS A 299 -30.87 3.71 -42.59
N LYS A 300 -30.15 4.63 -43.23
CA LYS A 300 -30.72 5.95 -43.58
C LYS A 300 -31.54 5.84 -44.88
N PRO A 301 -32.77 6.35 -44.93
CA PRO A 301 -33.52 6.43 -46.19
C PRO A 301 -33.01 7.60 -47.05
N ASP A 302 -32.49 7.30 -48.25
CA ASP A 302 -32.07 8.28 -49.25
C ASP A 302 -33.28 8.98 -49.92
N SER A 303 -33.99 9.82 -49.15
CA SER A 303 -35.19 10.52 -49.63
C SER A 303 -35.40 11.93 -49.06
N ALA A 304 -34.44 12.48 -48.31
CA ALA A 304 -34.58 13.80 -47.64
C ALA A 304 -33.69 14.94 -48.19
N GLU A 305 -32.59 14.66 -48.90
CA GLU A 305 -31.67 15.71 -49.40
C GLU A 305 -31.96 16.20 -50.84
N ALA A 306 -32.82 15.52 -51.60
CA ALA A 306 -32.99 15.77 -53.03
C ALA A 306 -33.80 17.05 -53.37
N ILE A 307 -34.67 17.52 -52.47
CA ILE A 307 -35.67 18.56 -52.79
C ILE A 307 -35.15 19.98 -52.52
N SER A 308 -34.26 20.18 -51.55
CA SER A 308 -33.78 21.51 -51.14
C SER A 308 -32.69 22.11 -52.03
N ARG A 309 -32.23 21.41 -53.09
CA ARG A 309 -31.15 21.88 -53.99
C ARG A 309 -31.65 22.40 -55.35
N GLU A 310 -32.89 22.11 -55.74
CA GLU A 310 -33.43 22.50 -57.06
C GLU A 310 -34.05 23.91 -57.08
N VAL A 311 -34.60 24.38 -55.94
CA VAL A 311 -35.24 25.70 -55.84
C VAL A 311 -34.21 26.85 -55.93
N GLN A 312 -33.00 26.65 -55.41
CA GLN A 312 -31.98 27.70 -55.28
C GLN A 312 -31.20 28.00 -56.58
N ARG A 313 -31.46 27.27 -57.68
CA ARG A 313 -30.67 27.36 -58.94
C ARG A 313 -31.38 28.04 -60.12
N ARG A 314 -32.56 28.64 -59.92
CA ARG A 314 -33.38 29.20 -61.02
C ARG A 314 -33.61 30.72 -60.97
N SER A 315 -32.58 31.49 -60.65
CA SER A 315 -32.54 32.94 -60.90
C SER A 315 -31.11 33.48 -61.08
N GLN A 316 -30.70 33.74 -62.33
CA GLN A 316 -29.50 34.53 -62.66
C GLN A 316 -29.80 35.46 -63.85
N GLY A 317 -29.36 36.71 -63.73
CA GLY A 317 -29.54 37.77 -64.73
C GLY A 317 -30.88 38.54 -64.59
N ARG A 318 -30.94 39.84 -64.91
CA ARG A 318 -29.87 40.73 -65.45
C ARG A 318 -30.23 42.22 -65.27
N ALA A 319 -29.32 43.00 -64.66
CA ALA A 319 -29.06 44.45 -64.74
C ALA A 319 -30.20 45.51 -64.82
N VAL A 320 -30.01 46.65 -64.12
CA VAL A 320 -29.92 48.04 -64.65
C VAL A 320 -29.75 49.05 -63.49
N ASP A 321 -29.15 50.21 -63.76
CA ASP A 321 -28.78 51.30 -62.82
C ASP A 321 -29.94 52.22 -62.36
N CYS A 322 -29.78 52.93 -61.23
CA CYS A 322 -29.86 54.42 -61.12
C CYS A 322 -30.02 54.99 -59.67
N ILE A 323 -28.99 55.73 -59.23
CA ILE A 323 -28.97 57.13 -58.69
C ILE A 323 -30.12 57.69 -57.78
N HIS A 324 -29.69 58.38 -56.70
CA HIS A 324 -30.30 59.49 -55.90
C HIS A 324 -31.22 59.27 -54.65
N ASP A 325 -30.67 59.69 -53.49
CA ASP A 325 -31.11 60.79 -52.59
C ASP A 325 -32.29 60.79 -51.57
N ILE A 326 -31.94 61.32 -50.38
CA ILE A 326 -32.65 62.31 -49.51
C ILE A 326 -33.68 61.87 -48.42
N GLU A 327 -33.19 61.97 -47.16
CA GLU A 327 -33.78 62.57 -45.92
C GLU A 327 -35.02 62.04 -45.12
N LYS A 328 -34.80 62.06 -43.78
CA LYS A 328 -35.64 62.61 -42.66
C LYS A 328 -36.64 61.77 -41.84
N GLY A 329 -36.66 62.07 -40.52
CA GLY A 329 -37.67 61.73 -39.48
C GLY A 329 -37.34 60.45 -38.68
N GLU A 330 -36.73 60.42 -37.49
CA GLU A 330 -36.82 61.16 -36.20
C GLU A 330 -37.86 60.64 -35.18
N ASN A 331 -37.45 60.66 -33.89
CA ASN A 331 -38.19 60.30 -32.65
C ASN A 331 -38.44 58.79 -32.45
N ALA A 332 -38.35 58.20 -31.25
CA ALA A 332 -37.97 58.63 -29.89
C ALA A 332 -37.78 57.35 -29.00
N ILE A 333 -37.13 57.31 -27.81
CA ILE A 333 -36.50 58.32 -26.94
C ILE A 333 -35.35 57.69 -26.11
N GLU A 334 -34.56 58.47 -25.38
CA GLU A 334 -33.45 57.98 -24.51
C GLU A 334 -33.86 57.60 -23.08
N MET A 335 -33.08 56.71 -22.43
CA MET A 335 -32.48 57.06 -21.12
C MET A 335 -31.19 56.26 -20.81
N VAL A 336 -30.12 57.01 -20.50
CA VAL A 336 -28.76 56.61 -20.06
C VAL A 336 -28.48 57.27 -18.68
N PRO A 337 -27.29 57.19 -18.03
CA PRO A 337 -26.04 56.44 -18.28
C PRO A 337 -25.83 55.38 -17.16
N GLN A 338 -24.69 55.06 -16.49
CA GLN A 338 -23.25 55.43 -16.44
C GLN A 338 -22.53 54.25 -15.72
N ALA A 339 -21.21 54.03 -15.66
CA ALA A 339 -19.99 54.71 -16.13
C ALA A 339 -18.98 53.61 -16.60
N ALA A 340 -18.13 53.78 -17.62
CA ALA A 340 -16.81 54.45 -17.60
C ALA A 340 -15.86 53.92 -16.50
N ASP A 341 -14.56 53.66 -16.69
CA ASP A 341 -13.57 54.05 -17.72
C ASP A 341 -12.32 53.12 -17.59
N LYS A 342 -11.30 52.98 -18.47
CA LYS A 342 -10.97 53.67 -19.74
C LYS A 342 -10.05 52.82 -20.67
N LEU A 343 -9.88 53.35 -21.88
CA LEU A 343 -8.99 53.05 -23.01
C LEU A 343 -7.48 52.83 -22.70
N GLN A 344 -6.55 52.50 -23.62
CA GLN A 344 -6.46 51.88 -24.98
C GLN A 344 -5.12 52.35 -25.63
N ASP A 345 -4.74 51.76 -26.78
CA ASP A 345 -3.61 52.09 -27.69
C ASP A 345 -2.17 51.76 -27.21
N GLY A 346 -1.22 51.43 -28.10
CA GLY A 346 -1.30 51.34 -29.56
C GLY A 346 -0.16 50.55 -30.24
N GLN A 347 -0.31 50.33 -31.55
CA GLN A 347 0.60 49.66 -32.49
C GLN A 347 1.45 50.67 -33.30
N PRO A 348 2.43 50.28 -34.17
CA PRO A 348 3.35 49.13 -34.15
C PRO A 348 4.80 49.48 -34.62
N LYS A 349 5.62 48.43 -34.89
CA LYS A 349 6.68 48.30 -35.92
C LYS A 349 8.17 48.66 -35.64
N ASP A 350 9.00 47.93 -36.41
CA ASP A 350 10.42 48.06 -36.80
C ASP A 350 11.51 48.10 -35.67
N GLY A 351 12.73 47.54 -35.81
CA GLY A 351 13.27 46.58 -36.79
C GLY A 351 14.67 46.95 -37.33
N ILE A 352 15.71 46.14 -37.06
CA ILE A 352 16.97 45.93 -37.84
C ILE A 352 17.89 44.89 -37.15
N GLN A 353 18.88 44.34 -37.88
CA GLN A 353 19.70 43.14 -37.56
C GLN A 353 21.21 43.46 -37.38
N VAL A 354 22.08 42.45 -37.67
CA VAL A 354 23.57 42.42 -37.78
C VAL A 354 24.25 41.88 -36.50
N GLU A 355 24.76 40.63 -36.42
CA GLU A 355 25.89 39.96 -37.15
C GLU A 355 27.28 40.42 -36.68
N GLU A 356 28.36 39.61 -36.62
CA GLU A 356 28.60 38.15 -36.62
C GLU A 356 30.11 37.93 -36.24
N ARG A 357 30.60 36.67 -36.21
CA ARG A 357 32.02 36.21 -36.37
C ARG A 357 32.98 36.31 -35.17
N GLU A 358 34.04 35.51 -35.11
CA GLU A 358 34.31 34.10 -35.49
C GLU A 358 35.73 33.72 -35.00
N ALA A 359 36.17 32.46 -35.24
CA ALA A 359 37.53 31.92 -35.13
C ALA A 359 38.01 31.42 -33.74
N LYS A 360 38.77 30.32 -33.60
CA LYS A 360 39.03 29.07 -34.36
C LYS A 360 40.25 28.40 -33.71
N SER A 361 40.16 27.11 -33.36
CA SER A 361 41.22 26.07 -33.33
C SER A 361 41.01 25.08 -32.16
N GLY A 362 41.25 23.78 -32.31
CA GLY A 362 41.60 23.02 -33.52
C GLY A 362 41.40 21.50 -33.30
N SER A 363 41.38 20.72 -34.39
CA SER A 363 41.03 19.29 -34.37
C SER A 363 41.83 18.43 -35.35
N SER A 364 42.22 17.23 -34.92
CA SER A 364 42.73 16.09 -35.71
C SER A 364 42.94 14.90 -34.74
N SER A 365 42.99 13.61 -35.07
CA SER A 365 42.69 12.77 -36.26
C SER A 365 42.78 11.29 -35.79
N GLU A 366 42.41 10.19 -36.48
CA GLU A 366 41.85 9.84 -37.80
C GLU A 366 41.16 8.44 -37.65
N ALA A 367 40.58 7.71 -38.62
CA ALA A 367 40.38 7.84 -40.08
C ALA A 367 39.05 7.15 -40.50
N SER A 368 38.67 7.25 -41.78
CA SER A 368 37.46 6.62 -42.37
C SER A 368 37.72 6.09 -43.78
N SER A 369 36.92 5.11 -44.23
CA SER A 369 36.66 4.74 -45.65
C SER A 369 35.50 3.74 -45.69
N GLY A 370 34.55 3.76 -46.64
CA GLY A 370 34.32 4.69 -47.75
C GLY A 370 33.03 4.30 -48.51
N THR A 371 32.55 5.14 -49.43
CA THR A 371 31.28 4.91 -50.18
C THR A 371 31.38 5.37 -51.63
N THR A 372 30.74 4.65 -52.54
CA THR A 372 30.57 5.03 -53.97
C THR A 372 29.15 4.66 -54.45
N LEU A 373 28.71 5.20 -55.59
CA LEU A 373 27.31 5.31 -56.05
C LEU A 373 27.09 4.70 -57.46
N VAL A 374 25.83 4.78 -57.96
CA VAL A 374 25.37 4.59 -59.36
C VAL A 374 25.25 3.09 -59.75
N GLU A 375 24.29 2.58 -60.56
CA GLU A 375 23.47 3.13 -61.67
C GLU A 375 22.02 2.56 -61.74
N GLN A 376 21.21 3.00 -62.73
CA GLN A 376 19.83 2.52 -63.01
C GLN A 376 19.74 1.72 -64.33
N THR A 377 18.81 0.76 -64.46
CA THR A 377 18.02 0.49 -65.70
C THR A 377 16.82 -0.45 -65.42
N ASP A 378 16.05 -0.86 -66.45
CA ASP A 378 14.60 -1.12 -66.42
C ASP A 378 14.18 -2.52 -67.00
N GLU A 379 12.86 -2.77 -67.12
CA GLU A 379 12.14 -3.93 -67.72
C GLU A 379 12.08 -5.27 -66.92
N GLY A 380 11.06 -6.15 -67.06
CA GLY A 380 9.77 -6.03 -67.75
C GLY A 380 8.93 -7.33 -67.94
N LYS A 381 7.78 -7.45 -67.23
CA LYS A 381 6.55 -8.26 -67.51
C LYS A 381 6.53 -9.83 -67.55
N LEU A 382 5.33 -10.33 -67.15
CA LEU A 382 4.70 -11.69 -67.26
C LEU A 382 4.43 -12.12 -68.74
N PRO A 383 3.93 -13.36 -69.10
CA PRO A 383 2.94 -14.22 -68.38
C PRO A 383 2.98 -15.79 -68.58
N ALA A 384 1.93 -16.45 -68.06
CA ALA A 384 1.15 -17.58 -68.65
C ALA A 384 1.52 -19.08 -68.44
N ASP A 385 0.46 -19.91 -68.53
CA ASP A 385 0.37 -21.37 -68.36
C ASP A 385 0.65 -22.18 -69.65
N ILE A 386 0.89 -23.51 -69.54
CA ILE A 386 0.15 -24.60 -70.24
C ILE A 386 0.75 -26.02 -70.00
N GLU A 387 -0.13 -26.94 -69.58
CA GLU A 387 -0.28 -28.41 -69.77
C GLU A 387 0.88 -29.46 -69.81
N ASP A 388 0.53 -30.65 -69.27
CA ASP A 388 0.90 -32.03 -69.68
C ASP A 388 2.32 -32.62 -69.40
N LEU A 389 2.55 -33.93 -69.16
CA LEU A 389 1.70 -35.16 -69.19
C LEU A 389 2.32 -36.32 -68.31
N ILE A 390 1.61 -37.47 -68.18
CA ILE A 390 2.05 -38.86 -67.81
C ILE A 390 1.89 -39.22 -66.30
N LYS A 391 0.85 -39.95 -65.83
CA LYS A 391 0.47 -41.41 -65.93
C LYS A 391 1.42 -42.35 -65.13
N HIS A 392 0.98 -43.36 -64.35
CA HIS A 392 -0.14 -44.33 -64.42
C HIS A 392 -0.95 -44.44 -63.09
N LYS A 393 -2.28 -44.69 -63.04
CA LYS A 393 -3.11 -45.89 -63.38
C LYS A 393 -2.97 -47.05 -62.36
N VAL A 394 -4.05 -47.62 -61.77
CA VAL A 394 -5.04 -48.58 -62.36
C VAL A 394 -6.48 -48.42 -61.77
N THR A 395 -7.49 -48.94 -62.49
CA THR A 395 -8.98 -48.91 -62.29
C THR A 395 -9.57 -50.36 -62.35
N PRO A 396 -10.91 -50.71 -62.39
CA PRO A 396 -12.18 -49.95 -62.55
C PRO A 396 -13.38 -50.38 -61.62
N ARG A 397 -14.43 -49.54 -61.39
CA ARG A 397 -15.82 -49.44 -61.99
C ARG A 397 -16.72 -50.72 -61.95
N PRO A 398 -18.08 -50.62 -62.00
CA PRO A 398 -18.96 -49.47 -62.28
C PRO A 398 -20.12 -49.23 -61.26
N CYS A 399 -21.04 -48.31 -61.60
CA CYS A 399 -22.25 -47.95 -60.83
C CYS A 399 -23.52 -48.64 -61.38
N GLU A 400 -24.59 -48.69 -60.58
CA GLU A 400 -25.95 -49.06 -61.02
C GLU A 400 -27.03 -48.25 -60.26
N GLN A 401 -28.28 -48.27 -60.74
CA GLN A 401 -29.44 -47.54 -60.18
C GLN A 401 -30.53 -48.51 -59.71
N THR A 402 -31.23 -48.23 -58.61
CA THR A 402 -32.72 -48.27 -58.51
C THR A 402 -33.28 -47.90 -57.12
N ASP A 403 -34.20 -46.92 -57.13
CA ASP A 403 -35.56 -46.88 -56.54
C ASP A 403 -35.99 -47.67 -55.26
N LYS A 404 -36.97 -47.07 -54.55
CA LYS A 404 -37.91 -47.61 -53.53
C LYS A 404 -37.59 -47.61 -52.01
N ASP A 405 -38.28 -46.68 -51.34
CA ASP A 405 -39.24 -46.91 -50.24
C ASP A 405 -38.79 -47.54 -48.89
N LYS A 406 -38.65 -46.70 -47.85
CA LYS A 406 -39.48 -46.76 -46.61
C LYS A 406 -39.11 -45.69 -45.55
N ARG A 407 -40.13 -45.20 -44.84
CA ARG A 407 -40.08 -44.60 -43.49
C ARG A 407 -40.52 -45.68 -42.46
N PRO A 408 -40.32 -45.54 -41.12
CA PRO A 408 -40.29 -44.29 -40.35
C PRO A 408 -39.19 -44.13 -39.27
N VAL A 409 -39.09 -42.87 -38.79
CA VAL A 409 -38.83 -42.39 -37.41
C VAL A 409 -38.21 -43.35 -36.39
N GLU A 410 -36.97 -43.05 -35.96
CA GLU A 410 -36.55 -42.95 -34.54
C GLU A 410 -35.13 -42.32 -34.44
N MET A 411 -34.68 -41.97 -33.22
CA MET A 411 -33.34 -41.45 -32.86
C MET A 411 -32.92 -40.03 -33.35
N GLU A 412 -33.47 -38.98 -32.75
CA GLU A 412 -32.80 -37.67 -32.60
C GLU A 412 -32.29 -37.47 -31.15
N GLU A 413 -31.25 -38.19 -30.70
CA GLU A 413 -30.62 -37.85 -29.40
C GLU A 413 -29.11 -38.13 -29.26
N GLN A 414 -28.40 -38.61 -30.29
CA GLN A 414 -26.95 -38.87 -30.21
C GLN A 414 -26.07 -37.82 -30.91
N GLY A 415 -26.61 -37.03 -31.85
CA GLY A 415 -25.82 -36.08 -32.66
C GLY A 415 -25.35 -34.80 -31.96
N LYS A 416 -25.79 -34.50 -30.73
CA LYS A 416 -25.47 -33.23 -30.03
C LYS A 416 -24.24 -33.29 -29.12
N HIS A 417 -23.74 -34.47 -28.76
CA HIS A 417 -22.66 -34.59 -27.76
C HIS A 417 -21.23 -34.64 -28.35
N GLU A 418 -21.06 -34.94 -29.65
CA GLU A 418 -19.75 -34.92 -30.30
C GLU A 418 -19.41 -33.56 -30.94
N VAL A 419 -20.41 -32.81 -31.42
CA VAL A 419 -20.18 -31.54 -32.17
C VAL A 419 -19.73 -30.37 -31.26
N ILE A 420 -20.06 -30.40 -29.96
CA ILE A 420 -19.71 -29.33 -29.01
C ILE A 420 -18.28 -29.51 -28.44
N SER A 421 -17.69 -30.69 -28.58
CA SER A 421 -16.35 -31.01 -28.04
C SER A 421 -15.18 -30.54 -28.92
N GLY A 422 -15.45 -29.98 -30.11
CA GLY A 422 -14.43 -29.68 -31.13
C GLY A 422 -14.07 -28.20 -31.33
N LEU A 423 -14.56 -27.27 -30.51
CA LEU A 423 -14.42 -25.82 -30.73
C LEU A 423 -13.96 -25.03 -29.49
N CYS A 424 -13.08 -25.61 -28.65
CA CYS A 424 -12.32 -24.85 -27.64
C CYS A 424 -11.00 -25.52 -27.20
N GLU A 425 -10.27 -26.18 -28.10
CA GLU A 425 -8.84 -26.42 -27.87
C GLU A 425 -8.07 -25.09 -28.02
N GLN A 426 -7.94 -24.35 -26.92
CA GLN A 426 -6.90 -23.33 -26.81
C GLN A 426 -5.54 -24.02 -26.99
N GLU A 427 -4.76 -23.60 -27.98
CA GLU A 427 -3.38 -24.06 -28.12
C GLU A 427 -2.57 -23.68 -26.87
N GLN A 428 -2.36 -24.66 -25.98
CA GLN A 428 -1.51 -24.48 -24.81
C GLN A 428 -0.06 -24.35 -25.27
N GLY A 429 0.41 -23.11 -25.40
CA GLY A 429 1.79 -22.78 -25.73
C GLY A 429 2.79 -23.48 -24.81
N PRO A 430 4.04 -23.69 -25.27
CA PRO A 430 5.00 -24.54 -24.59
C PRO A 430 5.21 -24.13 -23.13
N GLN A 431 5.14 -25.10 -22.22
CA GLN A 431 5.26 -24.87 -20.77
C GLN A 431 6.55 -24.12 -20.45
N THR A 432 6.41 -22.90 -19.94
CA THR A 432 7.53 -22.07 -19.51
C THR A 432 7.76 -22.25 -18.01
N LEU A 433 8.95 -21.87 -17.53
CA LEU A 433 9.17 -21.75 -16.09
C LEU A 433 8.18 -20.77 -15.44
N VAL A 434 7.69 -19.77 -16.17
CA VAL A 434 6.67 -18.82 -15.70
C VAL A 434 5.31 -19.51 -15.55
N SER A 435 4.85 -20.30 -16.52
CA SER A 435 3.58 -21.03 -16.39
C SER A 435 3.65 -22.09 -15.29
N LEU A 436 4.74 -22.87 -15.22
CA LEU A 436 4.95 -23.85 -14.14
C LEU A 436 4.93 -23.21 -12.74
N ILE A 437 5.53 -22.04 -12.56
CA ILE A 437 5.46 -21.28 -11.31
C ILE A 437 4.04 -20.75 -11.06
N ALA A 438 3.35 -20.22 -12.08
CA ALA A 438 1.99 -19.70 -11.96
C ALA A 438 0.98 -20.80 -11.60
N ASP A 439 1.07 -21.97 -12.22
CA ASP A 439 0.20 -23.12 -11.96
C ASP A 439 0.48 -23.72 -10.57
N THR A 440 1.76 -23.78 -10.16
CA THR A 440 2.15 -24.19 -8.80
C THR A 440 1.63 -23.21 -7.74
N TYR A 441 1.69 -21.91 -8.01
CA TYR A 441 1.16 -20.87 -7.12
C TYR A 441 -0.37 -20.91 -7.04
N ARG A 442 -1.07 -21.04 -8.17
CA ARG A 442 -2.54 -21.23 -8.22
C ARG A 442 -2.97 -22.47 -7.44
N TRP A 443 -2.29 -23.61 -7.65
CA TRP A 443 -2.53 -24.83 -6.90
C TRP A 443 -2.30 -24.64 -5.39
N SER A 444 -1.29 -23.86 -4.99
CA SER A 444 -1.06 -23.51 -3.58
C SER A 444 -2.16 -22.63 -3.00
N GLN A 445 -2.66 -21.63 -3.75
CA GLN A 445 -3.80 -20.79 -3.32
C GLN A 445 -5.07 -21.61 -3.11
N GLU A 446 -5.37 -22.56 -4.00
CA GLU A 446 -6.55 -23.42 -3.88
C GLU A 446 -6.44 -24.49 -2.78
N THR A 447 -5.25 -25.04 -2.57
CA THR A 447 -5.00 -26.16 -1.63
C THR A 447 -4.66 -25.68 -0.22
N PHE A 448 -4.00 -24.53 -0.11
CA PHE A 448 -3.54 -23.93 1.15
C PHE A 448 -3.84 -22.42 1.15
N PRO A 449 -5.12 -22.00 1.10
CA PRO A 449 -5.49 -20.59 0.97
C PRO A 449 -4.90 -19.74 2.10
N THR A 450 -5.05 -20.17 3.36
CA THR A 450 -4.49 -19.48 4.53
C THR A 450 -2.96 -19.35 4.43
N ALA A 451 -2.23 -20.45 4.29
CA ALA A 451 -0.76 -20.41 4.27
C ALA A 451 -0.21 -19.61 3.07
N THR A 452 -0.84 -19.71 1.90
CA THR A 452 -0.42 -18.99 0.69
C THR A 452 -0.72 -17.49 0.79
N ALA A 453 -1.88 -17.10 1.35
CA ALA A 453 -2.19 -15.69 1.61
C ALA A 453 -1.22 -15.08 2.64
N VAL A 454 -0.92 -15.80 3.73
CA VAL A 454 0.04 -15.36 4.77
C VAL A 454 1.44 -15.20 4.19
N LEU A 455 1.93 -16.18 3.42
CA LEU A 455 3.23 -16.09 2.73
C LEU A 455 3.26 -14.93 1.72
N GLY A 456 2.22 -14.77 0.90
CA GLY A 456 2.06 -13.65 -0.03
C GLY A 456 1.87 -12.28 0.64
N HIS A 457 1.81 -12.22 1.97
CA HIS A 457 1.69 -11.00 2.77
C HIS A 457 2.87 -10.80 3.74
N LEU A 458 3.79 -11.76 3.85
CA LEU A 458 5.02 -11.59 4.62
C LEU A 458 5.92 -10.52 3.99
N PRO A 459 6.48 -9.58 4.78
CA PRO A 459 7.28 -8.49 4.24
C PRO A 459 8.74 -8.94 4.03
N PHE A 460 8.96 -9.85 3.08
CA PHE A 460 10.29 -10.39 2.77
C PHE A 460 11.30 -9.30 2.35
N ALA A 461 10.82 -8.21 1.73
CA ALA A 461 11.61 -7.05 1.34
C ALA A 461 12.38 -6.39 2.51
N LEU A 462 11.96 -6.58 3.77
CA LEU A 462 12.66 -6.05 4.94
C LEU A 462 14.07 -6.62 5.12
N VAL A 463 14.31 -7.86 4.66
CA VAL A 463 15.60 -8.54 4.79
C VAL A 463 16.69 -7.88 3.93
N PRO A 464 16.54 -7.76 2.58
CA PRO A 464 17.51 -7.03 1.77
C PRO A 464 17.55 -5.54 2.10
N PHE A 465 16.42 -4.92 2.47
CA PHE A 465 16.39 -3.50 2.87
C PHE A 465 17.30 -3.23 4.08
N ALA A 466 17.13 -3.99 5.17
CA ALA A 466 17.92 -3.79 6.39
C ALA A 466 19.40 -4.16 6.20
N PHE A 467 19.70 -5.16 5.35
CA PHE A 467 21.07 -5.49 4.96
C PHE A 467 21.73 -4.34 4.19
N SER A 468 21.07 -3.80 3.16
CA SER A 468 21.55 -2.64 2.40
C SER A 468 21.74 -1.40 3.28
N MET A 469 20.85 -1.16 4.25
CA MET A 469 21.01 -0.05 5.19
C MET A 469 22.26 -0.21 6.08
N PHE A 470 22.58 -1.43 6.52
CA PHE A 470 23.83 -1.69 7.23
C PHE A 470 25.06 -1.43 6.35
N VAL A 471 25.04 -1.89 5.09
CA VAL A 471 26.11 -1.61 4.11
C VAL A 471 26.30 -0.10 3.90
N LEU A 472 25.21 0.67 3.77
CA LEU A 472 25.26 2.13 3.65
C LEU A 472 25.90 2.80 4.87
N VAL A 473 25.55 2.40 6.10
CA VAL A 473 26.21 3.00 7.28
C VAL A 473 27.69 2.60 7.37
N GLN A 474 28.08 1.37 7.01
CA GLN A 474 29.50 1.00 6.93
C GLN A 474 30.25 1.78 5.84
N ALA A 475 29.58 2.14 4.74
CA ALA A 475 30.16 3.05 3.74
C ALA A 475 30.40 4.46 4.32
N LEU A 476 29.47 5.03 5.11
CA LEU A 476 29.70 6.31 5.79
C LEU A 476 30.83 6.23 6.83
N VAL A 477 30.94 5.13 7.58
CA VAL A 477 32.04 4.90 8.54
C VAL A 477 33.39 4.85 7.80
N THR A 478 33.51 4.01 6.77
CA THR A 478 34.77 3.82 6.02
C THR A 478 35.16 5.02 5.16
N LYS A 479 34.22 5.92 4.83
CA LYS A 479 34.49 7.22 4.18
C LYS A 479 34.74 8.37 5.15
N GLY A 480 34.76 8.13 6.47
CA GLY A 480 35.10 9.14 7.48
C GLY A 480 33.99 10.13 7.84
N TRP A 481 32.76 9.95 7.33
CA TRP A 481 31.64 10.85 7.62
C TRP A 481 31.19 10.78 9.09
N VAL A 482 31.26 9.60 9.72
CA VAL A 482 30.87 9.42 11.13
C VAL A 482 31.76 10.25 12.08
N PRO A 483 33.11 10.23 11.97
CA PRO A 483 33.98 11.18 12.68
C PRO A 483 33.61 12.66 12.47
N VAL A 484 33.27 13.10 11.26
CA VAL A 484 32.85 14.48 10.98
C VAL A 484 31.56 14.83 11.73
N PHE A 485 30.56 13.94 11.72
CA PHE A 485 29.32 14.12 12.48
C PHE A 485 29.56 14.11 13.99
N ALA A 486 30.46 13.24 14.49
CA ALA A 486 30.82 13.18 15.90
C ALA A 486 31.56 14.44 16.38
N TYR A 487 32.39 15.04 15.52
CA TYR A 487 33.05 16.32 15.78
C TYR A 487 32.04 17.49 15.81
N GLY A 488 31.07 17.51 14.88
CA GLY A 488 29.95 18.46 14.93
C GLY A 488 29.11 18.30 16.21
N TRP A 489 28.81 17.06 16.60
CA TRP A 489 28.07 16.74 17.82
C TRP A 489 28.86 17.12 19.09
N TYR A 490 30.19 16.96 19.10
CA TYR A 490 31.06 17.42 20.18
C TYR A 490 30.90 18.93 20.41
N HIS A 491 31.10 19.75 19.37
CA HIS A 491 30.95 21.21 19.47
C HIS A 491 29.52 21.67 19.81
N TRP A 492 28.50 20.90 19.41
CA TRP A 492 27.12 21.16 19.82
C TRP A 492 26.92 20.94 21.32
N VAL A 493 27.29 19.77 21.85
CA VAL A 493 27.08 19.44 23.27
C VAL A 493 27.97 20.30 24.18
N SER A 494 29.23 20.56 23.81
CA SER A 494 30.12 21.42 24.60
C SER A 494 29.64 22.87 24.72
N LYS A 495 28.77 23.35 23.81
CA LYS A 495 28.12 24.67 23.88
C LYS A 495 26.75 24.67 24.58
N THR A 496 26.05 23.54 24.58
CA THR A 496 24.63 23.46 24.97
C THR A 496 24.34 22.56 26.17
N SER A 497 25.37 21.88 26.68
CA SER A 497 25.34 20.99 27.84
C SER A 497 24.27 19.88 27.73
N THR A 498 23.87 19.28 28.85
CA THR A 498 22.88 18.20 28.92
C THR A 498 21.57 18.55 28.21
N MET A 499 21.09 19.80 28.28
CA MET A 499 19.80 20.18 27.69
C MET A 499 19.82 20.24 26.16
N GLY A 500 20.88 20.77 25.55
CA GLY A 500 21.03 20.67 24.09
C GLY A 500 21.43 19.28 23.62
N ALA A 501 22.04 18.46 24.48
CA ALA A 501 22.22 17.04 24.20
C ALA A 501 20.86 16.31 24.09
N ILE A 502 19.93 16.53 25.03
CA ILE A 502 18.57 15.96 24.94
C ILE A 502 17.83 16.55 23.73
N GLY A 503 17.63 17.87 23.68
CA GLY A 503 16.81 18.51 22.64
C GLY A 503 17.38 18.30 21.23
N GLY A 504 18.70 18.40 21.08
CA GLY A 504 19.40 18.17 19.82
C GLY A 504 19.34 16.72 19.36
N MET A 505 19.60 15.74 20.24
CA MET A 505 19.60 14.32 19.84
C MET A 505 18.19 13.82 19.54
N GLY A 506 17.18 14.25 20.32
CA GLY A 506 15.79 13.92 20.06
C GLY A 506 15.32 14.46 18.71
N LEU A 507 15.57 15.75 18.43
CA LEU A 507 15.25 16.37 17.14
C LEU A 507 15.99 15.72 15.97
N LEU A 508 17.31 15.51 16.10
CA LEU A 508 18.14 14.88 15.07
C LEU A 508 17.67 13.46 14.76
N SER A 509 17.28 12.69 15.79
CA SER A 509 16.73 11.34 15.64
C SER A 509 15.41 11.34 14.86
N VAL A 510 14.46 12.22 15.20
CA VAL A 510 13.19 12.34 14.49
C VAL A 510 13.40 12.73 13.03
N ILE A 511 14.26 13.72 12.76
CA ILE A 511 14.59 14.13 11.40
C ILE A 511 15.22 12.97 10.63
N LEU A 512 16.26 12.33 11.18
CA LEU A 512 16.97 11.24 10.51
C LEU A 512 16.11 10.00 10.26
N CYS A 513 15.06 9.71 11.05
CA CYS A 513 14.13 8.62 10.73
C CYS A 513 13.56 8.76 9.31
N ASN A 514 13.24 9.99 8.88
CA ASN A 514 12.62 10.26 7.58
C ASN A 514 13.60 10.14 6.40
N PHE A 515 14.90 10.35 6.62
CA PHE A 515 15.92 10.45 5.56
C PHE A 515 16.96 9.32 5.57
N ALA A 516 17.33 8.78 6.73
CA ALA A 516 18.30 7.69 6.88
C ALA A 516 17.67 6.31 6.65
N GLY A 517 16.84 6.19 5.61
CA GLY A 517 16.11 4.98 5.23
C GLY A 517 14.92 4.65 6.12
N THR A 518 15.13 4.54 7.44
CA THR A 518 14.14 4.24 8.50
C THR A 518 14.67 4.65 9.88
N ASN A 519 13.81 4.60 10.91
CA ASN A 519 14.20 4.56 12.32
C ASN A 519 15.33 3.56 12.66
N ILE A 520 15.35 2.36 12.07
CA ILE A 520 16.46 1.40 12.24
C ILE A 520 17.77 1.97 11.68
N GLY A 521 17.75 2.52 10.45
CA GLY A 521 18.91 3.13 9.83
C GLY A 521 19.44 4.35 10.59
N ALA A 522 18.55 5.22 11.06
CA ALA A 522 18.86 6.35 11.93
C ALA A 522 19.51 5.89 13.24
N THR A 523 18.98 4.84 13.87
CA THR A 523 19.54 4.27 15.12
C THR A 523 20.97 3.76 14.92
N ILE A 524 21.23 3.02 13.83
CA ILE A 524 22.59 2.49 13.54
C ILE A 524 23.57 3.65 13.31
N LEU A 525 23.18 4.66 12.52
CA LEU A 525 24.03 5.82 12.22
C LEU A 525 24.34 6.63 13.49
N LEU A 526 23.32 7.01 14.26
CA LEU A 526 23.51 7.82 15.47
C LEU A 526 24.25 7.07 16.57
N SER A 527 24.04 5.75 16.71
CA SER A 527 24.85 4.92 17.63
C SER A 527 26.34 5.00 17.29
N ARG A 528 26.70 4.97 16.01
CA ARG A 528 28.09 5.11 15.54
C ARG A 528 28.65 6.53 15.77
N VAL A 529 27.83 7.57 15.62
CA VAL A 529 28.20 8.96 15.93
C VAL A 529 28.46 9.14 17.43
N ILE A 530 27.63 8.59 18.30
CA ILE A 530 27.82 8.63 19.76
C ILE A 530 29.07 7.84 20.18
N GLN A 531 29.35 6.68 19.57
CA GLN A 531 30.58 5.92 19.82
C GLN A 531 31.83 6.71 19.44
N ALA A 532 31.89 7.30 18.23
CA ALA A 532 33.01 8.14 17.82
C ALA A 532 33.14 9.43 18.68
N TRP A 533 32.03 9.94 19.21
CA TRP A 533 32.02 11.07 20.15
C TRP A 533 32.58 10.73 21.54
N GLN A 534 32.47 9.47 21.98
CA GLN A 534 33.20 8.97 23.16
C GLN A 534 34.71 8.87 22.88
N GLU A 535 35.10 8.48 21.66
CA GLU A 535 36.51 8.41 21.25
C GLU A 535 37.17 9.80 21.20
N ILE A 536 36.46 10.84 20.73
CA ILE A 536 36.92 12.24 20.77
C ILE A 536 37.19 12.69 22.22
N HIS A 537 36.27 12.44 23.15
CA HIS A 537 36.48 12.79 24.57
C HIS A 537 37.70 12.10 25.18
N ARG A 538 37.92 10.81 24.86
CA ARG A 538 39.12 10.07 25.30
C ARG A 538 40.40 10.65 24.70
N ALA A 539 40.37 11.13 23.46
CA ALA A 539 41.52 11.71 22.77
C ALA A 539 41.88 13.12 23.25
N GLU A 540 40.88 13.97 23.55
CA GLU A 540 41.10 15.30 24.12
C GLU A 540 41.33 15.30 25.65
N GLY A 541 41.14 14.16 26.32
CA GLY A 541 41.31 14.02 27.77
C GLY A 541 40.19 14.65 28.60
N VAL A 542 39.10 15.06 27.97
CA VAL A 542 37.95 15.71 28.63
C VAL A 542 36.98 14.65 29.14
N ALA A 543 36.66 14.68 30.43
CA ALA A 543 35.72 13.75 31.03
C ALA A 543 34.28 14.02 30.56
N LEU A 544 33.71 13.09 29.78
CA LEU A 544 32.28 13.12 29.44
C LEU A 544 31.44 12.83 30.69
N SER A 545 30.57 13.76 31.08
CA SER A 545 29.63 13.59 32.21
C SER A 545 28.65 12.42 32.00
N ASN A 546 28.46 11.63 33.05
CA ASN A 546 27.49 10.52 33.13
C ASN A 546 26.09 11.00 32.73
N ARG A 547 25.61 12.09 33.34
CA ARG A 547 24.34 12.73 32.97
C ARG A 547 24.26 13.03 31.47
N THR A 548 25.27 13.69 30.90
CA THR A 548 25.25 14.11 29.48
C THR A 548 25.33 12.93 28.50
N PHE A 549 26.10 11.88 28.81
CA PHE A 549 26.13 10.67 27.99
C PHE A 549 24.75 9.98 27.95
N TRP A 550 24.17 9.67 29.11
CA TRP A 550 22.90 8.95 29.17
C TRP A 550 21.71 9.79 28.72
N ALA A 551 21.72 11.10 28.97
CA ALA A 551 20.81 12.06 28.35
C ALA A 551 20.79 11.92 26.81
N THR A 552 21.97 11.81 26.19
CA THR A 552 22.10 11.62 24.74
C THR A 552 21.52 10.28 24.30
N VAL A 553 21.88 9.18 24.98
CA VAL A 553 21.47 7.81 24.62
C VAL A 553 19.95 7.60 24.76
N TYR A 554 19.34 8.04 25.86
CA TYR A 554 17.89 7.89 26.05
C TYR A 554 17.08 8.91 25.22
N SER A 555 17.61 10.12 24.95
CA SER A 555 16.94 11.03 24.02
C SER A 555 16.98 10.51 22.58
N MET A 556 18.05 9.83 22.19
CA MET A 556 18.09 9.06 20.93
C MET A 556 17.02 7.96 20.94
N ALA A 557 16.90 7.19 22.02
CA ALA A 557 15.89 6.13 22.15
C ALA A 557 14.45 6.66 21.97
N ILE A 558 14.10 7.75 22.65
CA ILE A 558 12.81 8.44 22.47
C ILE A 558 12.66 8.91 21.02
N GLY A 559 13.66 9.62 20.49
CA GLY A 559 13.59 10.24 19.16
C GLY A 559 13.52 9.25 17.99
N VAL A 560 14.14 8.06 18.07
CA VAL A 560 14.03 7.04 17.01
C VAL A 560 12.73 6.23 17.08
N ASN A 561 12.18 6.02 18.27
CA ASN A 561 10.86 5.38 18.41
C ASN A 561 9.74 6.33 18.02
N TYR A 562 9.81 7.60 18.43
CA TYR A 562 8.77 8.56 18.10
C TYR A 562 8.91 9.05 16.64
N GLY A 563 10.13 9.17 16.13
CA GLY A 563 10.40 9.46 14.72
C GLY A 563 9.79 8.43 13.75
N ALA A 564 9.56 7.19 14.20
CA ALA A 564 8.93 6.13 13.43
C ALA A 564 7.53 6.47 12.87
N PHE A 565 6.79 7.35 13.53
CA PHE A 565 5.45 7.78 13.11
C PHE A 565 5.40 9.24 12.59
N SER A 566 6.54 9.83 12.22
CA SER A 566 6.63 11.27 11.89
C SER A 566 6.13 11.63 10.47
N ALA A 567 6.95 12.29 9.65
CA ALA A 567 6.47 12.99 8.44
C ALA A 567 6.35 12.08 7.20
N ALA A 568 7.13 11.01 7.09
CA ALA A 568 7.16 10.11 5.93
C ALA A 568 6.78 8.67 6.30
N PHE A 569 6.11 7.95 5.39
CA PHE A 569 5.82 6.52 5.55
C PHE A 569 7.10 5.68 5.69
N SER A 570 8.18 6.08 5.05
CA SER A 570 9.52 5.47 5.16
C SER A 570 10.17 5.67 6.53
N ALA A 571 9.64 6.54 7.40
CA ALA A 571 10.24 6.79 8.71
C ALA A 571 10.28 5.53 9.61
N SER A 572 9.44 4.53 9.31
CA SER A 572 9.57 3.18 9.86
C SER A 572 9.05 2.12 8.88
N LEU A 573 9.50 0.88 9.07
CA LEU A 573 8.97 -0.28 8.33
C LEU A 573 7.47 -0.49 8.61
N ALA A 574 7.06 -0.21 9.85
CA ALA A 574 5.65 -0.22 10.25
C ALA A 574 4.82 0.85 9.51
N GLY A 575 5.39 2.01 9.18
CA GLY A 575 4.72 3.06 8.40
C GLY A 575 4.45 2.66 6.94
N LEU A 576 5.34 1.87 6.34
CA LEU A 576 5.12 1.27 5.03
C LEU A 576 4.03 0.19 5.10
N LEU A 577 4.12 -0.73 6.06
CA LEU A 577 3.12 -1.78 6.30
C LEU A 577 1.72 -1.21 6.55
N TRP A 578 1.62 -0.17 7.39
CA TRP A 578 0.39 0.55 7.71
C TRP A 578 -0.27 1.13 6.45
N ARG A 579 0.52 1.80 5.59
CA ARG A 579 0.03 2.37 4.32
C ARG A 579 -0.51 1.27 3.40
N ASP A 580 0.20 0.16 3.29
CA ASP A 580 -0.13 -0.92 2.36
C ASP A 580 -1.34 -1.75 2.84
N ILE A 581 -1.51 -1.91 4.15
CA ILE A 581 -2.75 -2.46 4.75
C ILE A 581 -3.94 -1.56 4.45
N LEU A 582 -3.79 -0.24 4.60
CA LEU A 582 -4.89 0.70 4.34
C LEU A 582 -5.28 0.78 2.87
N ALA A 583 -4.32 0.73 1.95
CA ALA A 583 -4.59 0.63 0.51
C ALA A 583 -5.45 -0.60 0.19
N ARG A 584 -5.13 -1.77 0.76
CA ARG A 584 -5.93 -3.02 0.67
C ARG A 584 -7.29 -2.98 1.39
N LYS A 585 -7.64 -1.86 2.04
CA LYS A 585 -8.98 -1.58 2.58
C LYS A 585 -9.60 -0.34 1.93
N HIS A 586 -9.06 0.09 0.79
CA HIS A 586 -9.44 1.24 -0.03
C HIS A 586 -9.26 2.61 0.68
N ILE A 587 -8.54 2.63 1.81
CA ILE A 587 -8.25 3.83 2.61
C ILE A 587 -6.93 4.44 2.12
N HIS A 588 -7.01 5.32 1.12
CA HIS A 588 -5.84 5.91 0.48
C HIS A 588 -5.27 7.11 1.26
N ALA A 589 -4.24 6.87 2.08
CA ALA A 589 -3.53 7.92 2.82
C ALA A 589 -2.45 8.62 1.95
N LYS A 590 -2.67 9.90 1.62
CA LYS A 590 -1.68 10.74 0.92
C LYS A 590 -0.54 11.13 1.86
N SER A 591 0.69 11.21 1.36
CA SER A 591 1.89 11.56 2.13
C SER A 591 1.79 12.93 2.83
N LEU A 592 1.26 13.95 2.15
CA LEU A 592 1.05 15.28 2.74
C LEU A 592 0.02 15.28 3.86
N ASP A 593 -1.03 14.46 3.77
CA ASP A 593 -2.05 14.35 4.81
C ASP A 593 -1.56 13.52 6.00
N PHE A 594 -0.76 12.49 5.75
CA PHE A 594 -0.03 11.76 6.80
C PHE A 594 0.92 12.69 7.57
N ALA A 595 1.75 13.46 6.87
CA ALA A 595 2.63 14.47 7.49
C ALA A 595 1.83 15.52 8.27
N ARG A 596 0.75 16.07 7.68
CA ARG A 596 -0.12 17.08 8.31
C ARG A 596 -0.74 16.59 9.63
N VAL A 597 -1.17 15.33 9.70
CA VAL A 597 -1.76 14.77 10.93
C VAL A 597 -0.67 14.39 11.94
N ASN A 598 0.46 13.83 11.51
CA ASN A 598 1.51 13.38 12.43
C ASN A 598 2.38 14.50 12.99
N LEU A 599 2.65 15.59 12.24
CA LEU A 599 3.49 16.71 12.70
C LEU A 599 3.06 17.31 14.07
N PRO A 600 1.78 17.60 14.35
CA PRO A 600 1.36 18.04 15.68
C PRO A 600 1.46 16.94 16.75
N ILE A 601 1.26 15.66 16.38
CA ILE A 601 1.40 14.51 17.29
C ILE A 601 2.87 14.35 17.72
N ILE A 602 3.81 14.31 16.77
CA ILE A 602 5.24 14.17 17.09
C ILE A 602 5.76 15.39 17.84
N ALA A 603 5.27 16.61 17.55
CA ALA A 603 5.65 17.82 18.27
C ALA A 603 5.31 17.73 19.77
N ILE A 604 4.06 17.40 20.14
CA ILE A 604 3.70 17.25 21.56
C ILE A 604 4.44 16.08 22.21
N CYS A 605 4.60 14.95 21.49
CA CYS A 605 5.27 13.78 22.04
C CYS A 605 6.75 14.04 22.34
N MET A 606 7.47 14.73 21.46
CA MET A 606 8.87 15.09 21.70
C MET A 606 9.03 16.12 22.81
N VAL A 607 8.14 17.12 22.90
CA VAL A 607 8.17 18.10 24.00
C VAL A 607 7.96 17.42 25.36
N VAL A 608 6.96 16.53 25.47
CA VAL A 608 6.69 15.80 26.71
C VAL A 608 7.80 14.78 27.02
N GLY A 609 8.17 13.94 26.05
CA GLY A 609 9.17 12.89 26.24
C GLY A 609 10.54 13.43 26.62
N CYS A 610 11.05 14.43 25.89
CA CYS A 610 12.33 15.08 26.22
C CYS A 610 12.25 15.91 27.52
N GLY A 611 11.11 16.54 27.81
CA GLY A 611 10.91 17.30 29.05
C GLY A 611 10.92 16.42 30.30
N VAL A 612 10.24 15.26 30.25
CA VAL A 612 10.23 14.28 31.35
C VAL A 612 11.61 13.63 31.49
N LEU A 613 12.25 13.24 30.39
CA LEU A 613 13.61 12.69 30.42
C LEU A 613 14.62 13.70 31.00
N ALA A 614 14.48 15.00 30.69
CA ALA A 614 15.33 16.04 31.26
C ALA A 614 15.19 16.12 32.79
N GLY A 615 13.95 16.10 33.30
CA GLY A 615 13.70 16.07 34.75
C GLY A 615 14.26 14.82 35.41
N GLU A 616 13.99 13.64 34.85
CA GLU A 616 14.47 12.36 35.35
C GLU A 616 16.01 12.30 35.39
N VAL A 617 16.68 12.69 34.32
CA VAL A 617 18.14 12.62 34.20
C VAL A 617 18.85 13.66 35.09
N TYR A 618 18.23 14.80 35.40
CA TYR A 618 18.73 15.70 36.45
C TYR A 618 18.55 15.16 37.86
N ILE A 619 17.49 14.39 38.13
CA ILE A 619 17.21 13.80 39.45
C ILE A 619 18.07 12.55 39.71
N MET A 620 18.23 11.68 38.71
CA MET A 620 18.83 10.36 38.88
C MET A 620 20.33 10.28 38.56
N ARG A 621 20.91 11.28 37.87
CA ARG A 621 22.31 11.20 37.39
C ARG A 621 23.14 12.41 37.78
N ASP A 622 24.36 12.13 38.20
CA ASP A 622 25.38 13.11 38.57
C ASP A 622 26.26 13.51 37.39
N GLU A 623 27.20 14.42 37.64
CA GLU A 623 28.20 14.87 36.67
C GLU A 623 29.53 14.11 36.80
N SER A 624 29.51 12.89 37.35
CA SER A 624 30.69 12.04 37.42
C SER A 624 31.22 11.69 36.02
N PRO A 625 32.53 11.43 35.85
CA PRO A 625 33.07 10.92 34.59
C PRO A 625 32.40 9.60 34.18
N TYR A 626 31.93 9.53 32.94
CA TYR A 626 31.38 8.31 32.36
C TYR A 626 32.50 7.29 32.10
N ASN A 627 32.67 6.37 33.05
CA ASN A 627 33.59 5.25 32.91
C ASN A 627 32.95 4.12 32.09
N SER A 628 33.35 3.99 30.83
CA SER A 628 33.07 2.80 30.02
C SER A 628 33.90 1.61 30.54
N SER A 629 33.30 0.79 31.40
CA SER A 629 33.86 -0.47 31.92
C SER A 629 33.31 -1.67 31.15
#